data_AF-A0A7G9P4Y5-F1
#
_entry.id   AF-A0A7G9P4Y5-F1
#
_cell.length_a   1.000
_cell.length_b   1.000
_cell.length_c   1.000
_cell.angle_alpha   90.00
_cell.angle_beta   90.00
_cell.angle_gamma   90.00
#
_symmetry.space_group_name_H-M   'P 1'
#
loop_
_entity.id
_entity.type
_entity.pdbx_description
1 polymer ?
#
loop_
_entity_poly.entity_id
_entity_poly.type
_entity_poly.pdbx_seq_one_letter_code
_entity_poly.pdbx_strand_id
1 'polypeptide(L)'
;MSIPSHRSSRRYRRDRTAARVGMLLLCVMVLLTVGGVWYLVGAETGVRQPSTVGPLFMLETGAMAMPPQATPEVIEQAAEAALTAPPAIKPAAVEPVVEQEPAIVELPAAPQPAIEVAVPLKPTGPMFNGRPIKPVRTVRMLVTAYSPDARSCGKFADNITASGYSVWTNAMKLVAADKRMFKFGTILTIPGYNDGHPVPVLDRGGKIKGHRLDVLYPTHGIARQWGAQWLNVTVWDYAD
;
A
#
# COMPACT_ATOMS: atom_id res chain seq x y z
N MET A 1 -23.62 32.32 -40.92
CA MET A 1 -24.41 31.79 -39.80
C MET A 1 -23.45 31.25 -38.76
N SER A 2 -23.15 32.06 -37.75
CA SER A 2 -22.10 31.80 -36.75
C SER A 2 -22.72 31.14 -35.52
N ILE A 3 -22.23 29.95 -35.17
CA ILE A 3 -22.66 29.21 -33.98
C ILE A 3 -21.67 29.52 -32.84
N PRO A 4 -22.06 30.18 -31.74
CA PRO A 4 -21.15 30.44 -30.64
C PRO A 4 -21.12 29.26 -29.67
N SER A 5 -19.92 28.76 -29.40
CA SER A 5 -19.62 27.73 -28.40
C SER A 5 -19.72 28.31 -26.98
N HIS A 6 -20.69 27.86 -26.19
CA HIS A 6 -20.78 28.25 -24.78
C HIS A 6 -20.15 27.17 -23.87
N ARG A 7 -18.95 27.50 -23.38
CA ARG A 7 -18.15 26.73 -22.43
C ARG A 7 -18.57 27.14 -21.01
N SER A 8 -19.49 26.39 -20.38
CA SER A 8 -19.87 26.67 -18.98
C SER A 8 -19.00 25.87 -18.01
N SER A 9 -17.95 26.51 -17.48
CA SER A 9 -17.20 26.01 -16.33
C SER A 9 -18.00 26.23 -15.04
N ARG A 10 -18.67 25.19 -14.52
CA ARG A 10 -19.27 25.25 -13.17
C ARG A 10 -18.18 25.05 -12.12
N ARG A 11 -17.65 26.15 -11.60
CA ARG A 11 -16.84 26.18 -10.38
C ARG A 11 -17.77 25.92 -9.20
N TYR A 12 -17.60 24.77 -8.55
CA TYR A 12 -18.28 24.48 -7.30
C TYR A 12 -17.55 25.20 -6.16
N ARG A 13 -18.01 26.42 -5.85
CA ARG A 13 -17.60 27.19 -4.68
C ARG A 13 -18.58 26.81 -3.56
N ARG A 14 -18.15 25.99 -2.60
CA ARG A 14 -18.94 25.74 -1.39
C ARG A 14 -18.41 26.65 -0.30
N ASP A 15 -19.26 27.61 0.06
CA ASP A 15 -19.02 28.57 1.12
C ASP A 15 -18.87 27.87 2.48
N ARG A 16 -17.88 28.33 3.24
CA ARG A 16 -17.68 28.01 4.64
C ARG A 16 -18.59 28.91 5.46
N THR A 17 -19.71 28.38 5.92
CA THR A 17 -20.46 28.96 7.05
C THR A 17 -20.31 28.04 8.24
N ALA A 18 -19.75 28.63 9.30
CA ALA A 18 -19.54 28.02 10.59
C ALA A 18 -20.88 27.58 11.20
N ALA A 19 -20.96 26.32 11.58
CA ALA A 19 -21.96 25.84 12.54
C ALA A 19 -21.21 25.32 13.76
N ARG A 20 -20.96 26.22 14.71
CA ARG A 20 -20.69 25.87 16.10
C ARG A 20 -22.03 25.46 16.71
N VAL A 21 -22.25 24.17 16.94
CA VAL A 21 -23.37 23.70 17.78
C VAL A 21 -22.91 22.48 18.57
N GLY A 22 -22.87 22.63 19.89
CA GLY A 22 -23.22 21.59 20.87
C GLY A 22 -22.32 20.36 20.93
N MET A 23 -21.21 20.47 21.66
CA MET A 23 -20.54 19.33 22.29
C MET A 23 -21.48 18.78 23.39
N LEU A 24 -22.44 17.94 22.99
CA LEU A 24 -23.25 17.18 23.94
C LEU A 24 -22.38 16.00 24.41
N LEU A 25 -21.75 16.21 25.55
CA LEU A 25 -20.98 15.23 26.30
C LEU A 25 -21.94 14.11 26.75
N LEU A 26 -22.16 13.11 25.91
CA LEU A 26 -22.85 11.89 26.32
C LEU A 26 -21.86 11.10 27.19
N CYS A 27 -21.81 11.44 28.47
CA CYS A 27 -21.08 10.71 29.50
C CYS A 27 -21.74 9.33 29.63
N VAL A 28 -21.13 8.32 29.03
CA VAL A 28 -21.50 6.92 29.23
C VAL A 28 -21.11 6.56 30.66
N MET A 29 -22.04 6.77 31.60
CA MET A 29 -21.98 6.25 32.95
C MET A 29 -22.07 4.73 32.88
N VAL A 30 -20.90 4.09 32.82
CA VAL A 30 -20.78 2.63 32.93
C VAL A 30 -21.03 2.27 34.40
N LEU A 31 -22.27 1.87 34.71
CA LEU A 31 -22.62 1.24 35.98
C LEU A 31 -22.07 -0.19 35.98
N LEU A 32 -20.90 -0.41 36.57
CA LEU A 32 -20.41 -1.74 36.93
C LEU A 32 -20.96 -2.10 38.31
N THR A 33 -21.92 -3.02 38.37
CA THR A 33 -22.35 -3.64 39.62
C THR A 33 -21.38 -4.75 40.00
N VAL A 34 -20.59 -4.55 41.07
CA VAL A 34 -19.89 -5.62 41.77
C VAL A 34 -20.33 -5.60 43.23
N GLY A 35 -21.08 -6.62 43.64
CA GLY A 35 -21.28 -6.94 45.06
C GLY A 35 -22.08 -5.94 45.90
N GLY A 36 -22.98 -5.14 45.34
CA GLY A 36 -23.95 -4.35 46.12
C GLY A 36 -23.36 -3.19 46.94
N VAL A 37 -22.14 -2.76 46.65
CA VAL A 37 -21.48 -1.62 47.31
C VAL A 37 -21.37 -0.46 46.33
N TRP A 38 -21.89 0.70 46.72
CA TRP A 38 -21.82 1.93 45.94
C TRP A 38 -20.47 2.63 46.19
N TYR A 39 -19.67 2.84 45.15
CA TYR A 39 -18.46 3.68 45.22
C TYR A 39 -18.74 5.05 44.62
N LEU A 40 -18.66 6.09 45.46
CA LEU A 40 -18.72 7.49 45.04
C LEU A 40 -17.29 7.95 44.73
N VAL A 41 -16.96 8.16 43.44
CA VAL A 41 -15.70 8.86 43.06
C VAL A 41 -16.04 10.33 42.87
N GLY A 42 -15.78 11.13 43.90
CA GLY A 42 -15.89 12.59 43.86
C GLY A 42 -14.77 13.20 43.02
N ALA A 43 -15.13 14.06 42.08
CA ALA A 43 -14.21 14.95 41.38
C ALA A 43 -14.01 16.22 42.24
N GLU A 44 -12.86 16.34 42.90
CA GLU A 44 -12.52 17.55 43.65
C GLU A 44 -12.20 18.71 42.69
N THR A 45 -12.98 19.78 42.81
CA THR A 45 -12.64 21.10 42.26
C THR A 45 -12.40 22.03 43.46
N GLY A 46 -11.16 22.48 43.63
CA GLY A 46 -10.77 23.33 44.76
C GLY A 46 -9.69 24.33 44.38
N VAL A 47 -10.05 25.61 44.39
CA VAL A 47 -9.26 26.78 44.01
C VAL A 47 -8.84 27.52 45.29
N ARG A 48 -7.53 27.88 45.40
CA ARG A 48 -6.92 29.02 46.17
C ARG A 48 -7.00 28.97 47.72
N GLN A 49 -6.02 29.34 48.57
CA GLN A 49 -4.96 30.38 48.59
C GLN A 49 -3.92 30.09 49.73
N PRO A 50 -2.86 30.93 49.95
CA PRO A 50 -1.53 30.53 50.44
C PRO A 50 -1.21 30.89 51.91
N SER A 51 -0.12 30.31 52.45
CA SER A 51 0.54 30.81 53.67
C SER A 51 2.04 30.43 53.76
N THR A 52 2.89 31.46 53.74
CA THR A 52 3.99 31.77 54.70
C THR A 52 5.14 30.78 55.00
N VAL A 53 6.35 31.15 54.52
CA VAL A 53 7.70 31.24 55.16
C VAL A 53 8.03 30.25 56.31
N GLY A 54 8.91 29.25 56.17
CA GLY A 54 10.40 29.24 56.21
C GLY A 54 10.90 28.35 57.39
N PRO A 55 12.20 28.01 57.62
CA PRO A 55 13.41 28.15 56.79
C PRO A 55 14.23 26.84 56.58
N LEU A 56 15.16 26.93 55.61
CA LEU A 56 16.55 26.45 55.55
C LEU A 56 16.96 25.17 56.34
N PHE A 57 17.26 24.08 55.62
CA PHE A 57 18.27 23.09 56.02
C PHE A 57 19.07 22.63 54.79
N MET A 58 20.38 22.81 54.88
CA MET A 58 21.43 22.41 53.93
C MET A 58 22.02 21.04 54.34
N LEU A 59 22.82 20.47 53.43
CA LEU A 59 23.57 19.18 53.45
C LEU A 59 22.80 18.04 52.74
N GLU A 60 23.35 17.27 51.81
CA GLU A 60 24.72 17.08 51.36
C GLU A 60 24.71 16.37 49.99
N THR A 61 25.85 16.46 49.30
CA THR A 61 26.16 16.03 47.95
C THR A 61 26.11 14.51 47.71
N GLY A 62 25.53 14.08 46.59
CA GLY A 62 25.64 12.73 46.07
C GLY A 62 25.58 12.70 44.55
N ALA A 63 26.72 12.94 43.91
CA ALA A 63 26.90 12.79 42.46
C ALA A 63 27.11 11.30 42.10
N MET A 64 26.24 10.75 41.26
CA MET A 64 26.41 9.46 40.58
C MET A 64 25.95 9.66 39.13
N ALA A 65 26.89 9.99 38.23
CA ALA A 65 27.58 9.04 37.35
C ALA A 65 26.81 8.81 36.03
N MET A 66 27.10 9.68 35.06
CA MET A 66 26.79 9.48 33.64
C MET A 66 27.58 8.29 33.06
N PRO A 67 27.03 7.53 32.11
CA PRO A 67 27.77 6.50 31.39
C PRO A 67 28.80 7.12 30.43
N PRO A 68 29.97 6.49 30.22
CA PRO A 68 31.04 7.03 29.41
C PRO A 68 30.72 7.02 27.91
N GLN A 69 31.04 8.13 27.25
CA GLN A 69 31.15 8.25 25.79
C GLN A 69 32.45 7.58 25.33
N ALA A 70 32.36 6.71 24.32
CA ALA A 70 33.52 6.12 23.66
C ALA A 70 33.91 6.96 22.44
N THR A 71 35.16 7.45 22.44
CA THR A 71 35.84 8.10 21.31
C THR A 71 36.50 7.06 20.39
N PRO A 72 36.79 7.42 19.13
CA PRO A 72 37.42 6.54 18.12
C PRO A 72 38.96 6.60 18.18
N GLU A 73 39.63 5.78 17.35
CA GLU A 73 41.10 5.57 17.19
C GLU A 73 41.66 4.50 18.15
N VAL A 74 42.08 3.32 17.67
CA VAL A 74 43.40 3.06 17.04
C VAL A 74 43.32 1.97 15.96
N ILE A 75 44.13 2.18 14.92
CA ILE A 75 44.37 1.39 13.72
C ILE A 75 45.50 0.34 13.97
N GLU A 76 45.46 -0.74 13.18
CA GLU A 76 46.60 -1.49 12.61
C GLU A 76 47.03 -2.86 13.18
N GLN A 77 47.13 -3.79 12.20
CA GLN A 77 47.93 -5.01 12.13
C GLN A 77 47.33 -6.34 12.63
N ALA A 78 46.77 -7.11 11.69
CA ALA A 78 47.34 -8.40 11.29
C ALA A 78 46.62 -8.92 10.02
N ALA A 79 47.27 -8.69 8.88
CA ALA A 79 47.06 -9.46 7.67
C ALA A 79 47.72 -10.83 7.81
N GLU A 80 47.15 -11.86 7.16
CA GLU A 80 47.80 -13.01 6.52
C GLU A 80 46.97 -14.30 6.66
N ALA A 81 46.25 -14.67 5.60
CA ALA A 81 45.94 -16.03 5.14
C ALA A 81 44.76 -16.02 4.15
N ALA A 82 45.03 -15.59 2.92
CA ALA A 82 44.13 -15.81 1.79
C ALA A 82 44.98 -16.31 0.63
N LEU A 83 44.91 -17.62 0.34
CA LEU A 83 45.32 -18.24 -0.93
C LEU A 83 44.78 -19.69 -0.96
N THR A 84 43.58 -19.87 -1.48
CA THR A 84 43.20 -21.13 -2.14
C THR A 84 42.25 -20.81 -3.29
N ALA A 85 42.75 -21.08 -4.49
CA ALA A 85 42.16 -20.76 -5.78
C ALA A 85 40.89 -21.59 -6.09
N PRO A 86 39.98 -21.08 -6.94
CA PRO A 86 38.89 -21.86 -7.52
C PRO A 86 39.43 -22.84 -8.60
N PRO A 87 38.91 -24.08 -8.69
CA PRO A 87 39.31 -24.99 -9.76
C PRO A 87 38.72 -24.56 -11.10
N ALA A 88 39.63 -24.37 -12.06
CA ALA A 88 39.34 -24.15 -13.46
C ALA A 88 38.71 -25.41 -14.08
N ILE A 89 37.48 -25.27 -14.56
CA ILE A 89 36.84 -26.25 -15.45
C ILE A 89 37.24 -25.88 -16.88
N LYS A 90 37.98 -26.78 -17.52
CA LYS A 90 38.38 -26.71 -18.93
C LYS A 90 37.14 -26.88 -19.83
N PRO A 91 36.89 -26.01 -20.82
CA PRO A 91 36.00 -26.35 -21.92
C PRO A 91 36.79 -27.16 -22.96
N ALA A 92 36.53 -28.46 -23.02
CA ALA A 92 36.96 -29.30 -24.13
C ALA A 92 36.02 -29.07 -25.31
N ALA A 93 36.62 -28.69 -26.44
CA ALA A 93 35.98 -28.65 -27.74
C ALA A 93 35.52 -30.06 -28.15
N VAL A 94 34.26 -30.19 -28.56
CA VAL A 94 33.79 -31.28 -29.40
C VAL A 94 33.07 -30.66 -30.58
N GLU A 95 33.55 -31.05 -31.75
CA GLU A 95 33.24 -30.59 -33.10
C GLU A 95 31.80 -30.93 -33.56
N PRO A 96 31.32 -30.30 -34.66
CA PRO A 96 29.90 -30.22 -34.97
C PRO A 96 29.39 -31.51 -35.59
N VAL A 97 28.26 -32.00 -35.07
CA VAL A 97 27.51 -33.09 -35.69
C VAL A 97 26.57 -32.52 -36.75
N VAL A 98 26.86 -33.00 -37.95
CA VAL A 98 26.24 -32.81 -39.25
C VAL A 98 24.72 -32.96 -39.24
N GLU A 99 24.09 -32.01 -39.92
CA GLU A 99 22.70 -31.96 -40.36
C GLU A 99 22.42 -33.07 -41.39
N GLN A 100 21.49 -33.96 -41.06
CA GLN A 100 20.88 -34.89 -42.02
C GLN A 100 19.37 -34.94 -41.79
N GLU A 101 18.64 -34.17 -42.61
CA GLU A 101 17.28 -34.54 -43.01
C GLU A 101 17.37 -35.86 -43.78
N PRO A 102 16.43 -36.80 -43.54
CA PRO A 102 15.50 -37.04 -44.63
C PRO A 102 14.08 -37.45 -44.22
N ALA A 103 13.23 -37.33 -45.23
CA ALA A 103 12.04 -38.12 -45.50
C ALA A 103 10.75 -37.72 -44.78
N ILE A 104 10.00 -36.91 -45.53
CA ILE A 104 8.55 -36.77 -45.49
C ILE A 104 7.91 -38.16 -45.49
N VAL A 105 7.28 -38.53 -44.38
CA VAL A 105 6.32 -39.64 -44.32
C VAL A 105 4.93 -39.01 -44.43
N GLU A 106 4.28 -39.26 -45.57
CA GLU A 106 2.90 -38.87 -45.83
C GLU A 106 1.97 -39.72 -44.94
N LEU A 107 1.47 -39.13 -43.85
CA LEU A 107 0.38 -39.72 -43.07
C LEU A 107 -0.95 -39.55 -43.81
N PRO A 108 -1.78 -40.60 -43.91
CA PRO A 108 -3.08 -40.52 -44.57
C PRO A 108 -4.04 -39.58 -43.82
N ALA A 109 -4.84 -38.86 -44.61
CA ALA A 109 -5.79 -37.84 -44.19
C ALA A 109 -6.72 -38.29 -43.06
N ALA A 110 -6.66 -37.57 -41.93
CA ALA A 110 -7.63 -37.66 -40.85
C ALA A 110 -9.02 -37.17 -41.31
N PRO A 111 -10.12 -37.72 -40.76
CA PRO A 111 -11.48 -37.31 -41.09
C PRO A 111 -11.72 -35.85 -40.72
N GLN A 112 -12.36 -35.11 -41.63
CA GLN A 112 -12.71 -33.70 -41.41
C GLN A 112 -13.62 -33.57 -40.19
N PRO A 113 -13.35 -32.63 -39.27
CA PRO A 113 -14.18 -32.44 -38.10
C PRO A 113 -15.55 -31.93 -38.52
N ALA A 114 -16.60 -32.62 -38.05
CA ALA A 114 -17.95 -32.11 -38.05
C ALA A 114 -17.97 -30.75 -37.32
N ILE A 115 -18.66 -29.78 -37.93
CA ILE A 115 -18.81 -28.43 -37.39
C ILE A 115 -19.61 -28.54 -36.10
N GLU A 116 -18.92 -28.59 -34.96
CA GLU A 116 -19.53 -28.42 -33.65
C GLU A 116 -20.02 -26.98 -33.53
N VAL A 117 -21.34 -26.83 -33.44
CA VAL A 117 -21.98 -25.55 -33.14
C VAL A 117 -21.49 -25.11 -31.75
N ALA A 118 -20.58 -24.13 -31.75
CA ALA A 118 -19.98 -23.58 -30.54
C ALA A 118 -21.06 -22.97 -29.65
N VAL A 119 -21.51 -23.74 -28.66
CA VAL A 119 -22.22 -23.22 -27.49
C VAL A 119 -21.30 -22.16 -26.87
N PRO A 120 -21.76 -20.93 -26.60
CA PRO A 120 -20.89 -19.90 -26.03
C PRO A 120 -20.37 -20.40 -24.68
N LEU A 121 -19.08 -20.74 -24.64
CA LEU A 121 -18.41 -21.13 -23.42
C LEU A 121 -18.52 -19.98 -22.42
N LYS A 122 -19.20 -20.26 -21.30
CA LYS A 122 -19.20 -19.40 -20.12
C LYS A 122 -17.75 -19.03 -19.81
N PRO A 123 -17.40 -17.74 -19.62
CA PRO A 123 -16.02 -17.35 -19.40
C PRO A 123 -15.51 -18.01 -18.12
N THR A 124 -14.58 -18.96 -18.28
CA THR A 124 -13.92 -19.71 -17.19
C THR A 124 -12.66 -18.99 -16.66
N GLY A 125 -12.44 -17.75 -17.09
CA GLY A 125 -11.27 -16.95 -16.75
C GLY A 125 -11.44 -16.05 -15.50
N PRO A 126 -10.36 -15.36 -15.10
CA PRO A 126 -10.45 -14.36 -14.04
C PRO A 126 -11.48 -13.28 -14.40
N MET A 127 -12.21 -12.83 -13.39
CA MET A 127 -13.26 -11.82 -13.53
C MET A 127 -12.98 -10.62 -12.62
N PHE A 128 -13.43 -9.46 -13.05
CA PHE A 128 -13.49 -8.26 -12.23
C PHE A 128 -14.84 -7.56 -12.44
N ASN A 129 -15.57 -7.30 -11.35
CA ASN A 129 -16.92 -6.73 -11.37
C ASN A 129 -17.89 -7.44 -12.33
N GLY A 130 -17.83 -8.78 -12.38
CA GLY A 130 -18.72 -9.60 -13.22
C GLY A 130 -18.34 -9.66 -14.71
N ARG A 131 -17.22 -9.06 -15.11
CA ARG A 131 -16.72 -9.06 -16.50
C ARG A 131 -15.43 -9.86 -16.60
N PRO A 132 -15.20 -10.61 -17.69
CA PRO A 132 -13.96 -11.35 -17.88
C PRO A 132 -12.77 -10.40 -18.10
N ILE A 133 -11.61 -10.76 -17.57
CA ILE A 133 -10.37 -10.01 -17.75
C ILE A 133 -9.25 -10.91 -18.29
N LYS A 134 -8.32 -10.32 -19.04
CA LYS A 134 -7.13 -10.99 -19.58
C LYS A 134 -5.85 -10.26 -19.19
N PRO A 135 -4.75 -10.99 -18.91
CA PRO A 135 -3.49 -10.36 -18.54
C PRO A 135 -2.87 -9.70 -19.78
N VAL A 136 -2.36 -8.48 -19.62
CA VAL A 136 -1.76 -7.69 -20.71
C VAL A 136 -0.25 -7.73 -20.62
N ARG A 137 0.29 -7.45 -19.43
CA ARG A 137 1.72 -7.40 -19.14
C ARG A 137 1.99 -7.43 -17.66
N THR A 138 3.23 -7.78 -17.31
CA THR A 138 3.74 -7.70 -15.94
C THR A 138 4.79 -6.60 -15.85
N VAL A 139 4.73 -5.78 -14.80
CA VAL A 139 5.64 -4.65 -14.59
C VAL A 139 6.26 -4.75 -13.19
N ARG A 140 7.58 -4.60 -13.10
CA ARG A 140 8.27 -4.52 -11.81
C ARG A 140 8.09 -3.12 -11.22
N MET A 141 7.54 -3.05 -10.01
CA MET A 141 7.17 -1.78 -9.37
C MET A 141 7.56 -1.75 -7.90
N LEU A 142 7.94 -0.57 -7.40
CA LEU A 142 8.07 -0.32 -5.97
C LEU A 142 6.67 -0.09 -5.39
N VAL A 143 6.21 -1.02 -4.56
CA VAL A 143 4.89 -0.98 -3.93
C VAL A 143 5.04 -0.59 -2.47
N THR A 144 4.50 0.57 -2.12
CA THR A 144 4.33 1.02 -0.73
C THR A 144 2.88 0.89 -0.31
N ALA A 145 2.58 1.25 0.94
CA ALA A 145 1.22 1.29 1.45
C ALA A 145 0.90 2.61 2.15
N TYR A 146 -0.38 2.97 2.13
CA TYR A 146 -0.93 4.14 2.81
C TYR A 146 -2.27 3.83 3.47
N SER A 147 -2.72 4.75 4.30
CA SER A 147 -4.01 4.70 4.99
C SER A 147 -4.79 6.00 4.76
N PRO A 148 -6.12 6.01 4.94
CA PRO A 148 -6.94 7.18 4.63
C PRO A 148 -6.81 8.31 5.67
N ASP A 149 -5.99 8.15 6.71
CA ASP A 149 -5.82 9.10 7.80
C ASP A 149 -4.83 10.24 7.48
N ALA A 150 -4.83 11.27 8.33
CA ALA A 150 -4.01 12.46 8.14
C ALA A 150 -2.49 12.19 8.10
N ARG A 151 -2.00 11.08 8.66
CA ARG A 151 -0.57 10.73 8.62
C ARG A 151 -0.10 10.40 7.20
N SER A 152 -0.96 9.75 6.43
CA SER A 152 -0.69 9.36 5.05
C SER A 152 -1.20 10.39 4.04
N CYS A 153 -2.41 10.91 4.24
CA CYS A 153 -3.08 11.79 3.29
C CYS A 153 -2.97 13.29 3.62
N GLY A 154 -2.50 13.66 4.82
CA GLY A 154 -2.38 15.06 5.25
C GLY A 154 -3.71 15.80 5.15
N LYS A 155 -3.70 16.95 4.46
CA LYS A 155 -4.91 17.76 4.21
C LYS A 155 -5.96 17.10 3.32
N PHE A 156 -5.63 15.98 2.68
CA PHE A 156 -6.52 15.21 1.80
C PHE A 156 -7.08 13.96 2.49
N ALA A 157 -7.06 13.92 3.83
CA ALA A 157 -7.70 12.86 4.62
C ALA A 157 -9.23 13.08 4.71
N ASP A 158 -9.88 13.25 3.56
CA ASP A 158 -11.33 13.49 3.41
C ASP A 158 -12.09 12.24 2.95
N ASN A 159 -11.42 11.09 2.87
CA ASN A 159 -11.96 9.80 2.43
C ASN A 159 -12.41 9.77 0.96
N ILE A 160 -11.93 10.72 0.14
CA ILE A 160 -12.20 10.77 -1.30
C ILE A 160 -10.89 10.57 -2.07
N THR A 161 -10.89 9.61 -2.98
CA THR A 161 -9.75 9.33 -3.86
C THR A 161 -9.64 10.36 -4.98
N ALA A 162 -8.48 10.46 -5.61
CA ALA A 162 -8.28 11.39 -6.74
C ALA A 162 -9.18 11.14 -7.96
N SER A 163 -9.80 9.95 -8.07
CA SER A 163 -10.81 9.66 -9.10
C SER A 163 -12.23 10.12 -8.73
N GLY A 164 -12.45 10.57 -7.49
CA GLY A 164 -13.74 11.02 -6.97
C GLY A 164 -14.54 9.94 -6.23
N TYR A 165 -14.07 8.70 -6.20
CA TYR A 165 -14.71 7.63 -5.42
C TYR A 165 -14.33 7.71 -3.94
N SER A 166 -15.23 7.23 -3.06
CA SER A 166 -14.92 7.05 -1.63
C SER A 166 -13.84 5.97 -1.45
N VAL A 167 -12.98 6.13 -0.44
CA VAL A 167 -11.98 5.10 -0.07
C VAL A 167 -12.61 3.74 0.22
N TRP A 168 -13.85 3.70 0.72
CA TRP A 168 -14.59 2.46 1.02
C TRP A 168 -15.03 1.69 -0.24
N THR A 169 -14.88 2.28 -1.42
CA THR A 169 -15.14 1.60 -2.70
C THR A 169 -14.31 0.34 -2.82
N ASN A 170 -14.88 -0.71 -3.40
CA ASN A 170 -14.23 -2.02 -3.54
C ASN A 170 -13.69 -2.56 -2.20
N ALA A 171 -14.40 -2.35 -1.09
CA ALA A 171 -14.00 -2.77 0.26
C ALA A 171 -12.60 -2.30 0.67
N MET A 172 -12.24 -1.05 0.35
CA MET A 172 -10.91 -0.47 0.57
C MET A 172 -9.78 -1.16 -0.20
N LYS A 173 -10.11 -1.91 -1.26
CA LYS A 173 -9.14 -2.61 -2.12
C LYS A 173 -8.89 -1.78 -3.37
N LEU A 174 -8.05 -0.76 -3.24
CA LEU A 174 -7.71 0.14 -4.34
C LEU A 174 -6.27 0.63 -4.22
N VAL A 175 -5.76 1.17 -5.33
CA VAL A 175 -4.34 1.52 -5.46
C VAL A 175 -4.18 2.96 -5.96
N ALA A 176 -3.18 3.64 -5.41
CA ALA A 176 -2.67 4.90 -5.94
C ALA A 176 -1.51 4.65 -6.90
N ALA A 177 -1.52 5.31 -8.07
CA ALA A 177 -0.50 5.11 -9.09
C ALA A 177 -0.15 6.41 -9.84
N ASP A 178 0.90 6.41 -10.66
CA ASP A 178 1.18 7.51 -11.59
C ASP A 178 0.20 7.48 -12.79
N LYS A 179 -0.37 8.64 -13.14
CA LYS A 179 -1.29 8.80 -14.28
C LYS A 179 -0.62 8.51 -15.63
N ARG A 180 0.70 8.67 -15.72
CA ARG A 180 1.48 8.41 -16.94
C ARG A 180 1.63 6.92 -17.23
N MET A 181 1.59 6.08 -16.19
CA MET A 181 1.74 4.63 -16.31
C MET A 181 0.39 3.91 -16.34
N PHE A 182 -0.54 4.31 -15.45
CA PHE A 182 -1.85 3.68 -15.32
C PHE A 182 -2.95 4.73 -15.22
N LYS A 183 -3.94 4.63 -16.09
CA LYS A 183 -5.15 5.47 -16.05
C LYS A 183 -6.02 5.03 -14.87
N PHE A 184 -6.99 5.86 -14.50
CA PHE A 184 -7.97 5.42 -13.49
C PHE A 184 -8.78 4.25 -14.05
N GLY A 185 -9.13 3.31 -13.17
CA GLY A 185 -9.85 2.09 -13.53
C GLY A 185 -8.99 1.00 -14.17
N THR A 186 -7.68 1.21 -14.37
CA THR A 186 -6.77 0.11 -14.72
C THR A 186 -6.81 -0.95 -13.62
N ILE A 187 -6.92 -2.22 -14.02
CA ILE A 187 -7.04 -3.35 -13.10
C ILE A 187 -5.66 -3.99 -12.91
N LEU A 188 -5.26 -4.19 -11.66
CA LEU A 188 -3.95 -4.69 -11.27
C LEU A 188 -4.09 -5.88 -10.32
N THR A 189 -3.20 -6.85 -10.43
CA THR A 189 -2.96 -7.84 -9.36
C THR A 189 -1.58 -7.59 -8.77
N ILE A 190 -1.53 -7.44 -7.45
CA ILE A 190 -0.31 -7.15 -6.70
C ILE A 190 -0.06 -8.31 -5.73
N PRO A 191 1.06 -9.04 -5.84
CA PRO A 191 1.38 -10.13 -4.92
C PRO A 191 1.35 -9.67 -3.46
N GLY A 192 0.69 -10.45 -2.59
CA GLY A 192 0.55 -10.15 -1.16
C GLY A 192 -0.51 -9.11 -0.79
N TYR A 193 -1.13 -8.42 -1.77
CA TYR A 193 -2.23 -7.51 -1.53
C TYR A 193 -3.56 -8.10 -1.99
N ASN A 194 -4.62 -7.91 -1.20
CA ASN A 194 -5.97 -8.39 -1.51
C ASN A 194 -6.03 -9.88 -1.89
N ASP A 195 -5.21 -10.72 -1.24
CA ASP A 195 -5.10 -12.17 -1.52
C ASP A 195 -4.82 -12.51 -3.00
N GLY A 196 -4.19 -11.58 -3.74
CA GLY A 196 -3.92 -11.73 -5.17
C GLY A 196 -5.12 -11.44 -6.08
N HIS A 197 -6.25 -11.01 -5.54
CA HIS A 197 -7.40 -10.61 -6.34
C HIS A 197 -7.16 -9.27 -7.06
N PRO A 198 -7.74 -9.08 -8.27
CA PRO A 198 -7.57 -7.85 -9.02
C PRO A 198 -8.18 -6.63 -8.29
N VAL A 199 -7.48 -5.49 -8.36
CA VAL A 199 -7.87 -4.23 -7.73
C VAL A 199 -7.76 -3.07 -8.73
N PRO A 200 -8.67 -2.08 -8.65
CA PRO A 200 -8.64 -0.92 -9.54
C PRO A 200 -7.67 0.17 -9.04
N VAL A 201 -7.08 0.88 -9.99
CA VAL A 201 -6.37 2.15 -9.73
C VAL A 201 -7.40 3.27 -9.61
N LEU A 202 -7.61 3.76 -8.39
CA LEU A 202 -8.60 4.81 -8.11
C LEU A 202 -7.99 6.08 -7.52
N ASP A 203 -6.73 6.04 -7.08
CA ASP A 203 -6.15 7.16 -6.34
C ASP A 203 -4.83 7.66 -6.93
N ARG A 204 -4.36 8.83 -6.48
CA ARG A 204 -3.11 9.46 -6.89
C ARG A 204 -2.40 10.07 -5.70
N GLY A 205 -1.12 9.77 -5.56
CA GLY A 205 -0.24 10.43 -4.60
C GLY A 205 0.71 11.42 -5.27
N GLY A 206 1.02 12.53 -4.59
CA GLY A 206 2.04 13.47 -5.04
C GLY A 206 3.42 12.81 -5.21
N LYS A 207 3.77 11.91 -4.29
CA LYS A 207 5.04 11.15 -4.28
C LYS A 207 5.01 9.87 -5.13
N ILE A 208 3.85 9.49 -5.64
CA ILE A 208 3.66 8.26 -6.43
C ILE A 208 3.84 8.61 -7.91
N LYS A 209 5.04 8.33 -8.44
CA LYS A 209 5.50 8.70 -9.78
C LYS A 209 6.31 7.55 -10.40
N GLY A 210 6.19 7.36 -11.71
CA GLY A 210 6.87 6.29 -12.45
C GLY A 210 6.48 4.90 -11.99
N HIS A 211 7.48 4.02 -11.81
CA HIS A 211 7.33 2.63 -11.39
C HIS A 211 7.06 2.48 -9.88
N ARG A 212 6.15 3.29 -9.34
CA ARG A 212 5.74 3.26 -7.94
C ARG A 212 4.22 3.14 -7.79
N LEU A 213 3.79 2.32 -6.85
CA LEU A 213 2.40 2.16 -6.42
C LEU A 213 2.28 2.38 -4.91
N ASP A 214 1.07 2.75 -4.46
CA ASP A 214 0.70 2.80 -3.06
C ASP A 214 -0.61 2.03 -2.85
N VAL A 215 -0.60 0.97 -2.05
CA VAL A 215 -1.81 0.17 -1.76
C VAL A 215 -2.53 0.69 -0.53
N LEU A 216 -3.86 0.73 -0.58
CA LEU A 216 -4.66 1.23 0.54
C LEU A 216 -4.84 0.14 1.61
N TYR A 217 -4.55 0.48 2.85
CA TYR A 217 -4.91 -0.30 4.03
C TYR A 217 -5.82 0.50 4.97
N PRO A 218 -6.65 -0.18 5.80
CA PRO A 218 -7.57 0.49 6.70
C PRO A 218 -6.88 1.37 7.75
N THR A 219 -5.69 0.98 8.21
CA THR A 219 -4.97 1.70 9.27
C THR A 219 -3.50 1.93 8.93
N HIS A 220 -2.95 3.00 9.47
CA HIS A 220 -1.54 3.36 9.30
C HIS A 220 -0.58 2.29 9.86
N GLY A 221 -0.99 1.57 10.91
CA GLY A 221 -0.19 0.48 11.48
C GLY A 221 0.04 -0.63 10.46
N ILE A 222 -1.03 -1.08 9.79
CA ILE A 222 -0.96 -2.13 8.76
C ILE A 222 -0.17 -1.64 7.54
N ALA A 223 -0.39 -0.39 7.12
CA ALA A 223 0.36 0.21 6.03
C ALA A 223 1.88 0.26 6.31
N ARG A 224 2.30 0.52 7.56
CA ARG A 224 3.71 0.46 7.93
C ARG A 224 4.28 -0.94 7.95
N GLN A 225 3.49 -1.92 8.40
CA GLN A 225 3.91 -3.33 8.40
C GLN A 225 4.13 -3.87 6.98
N TRP A 226 3.35 -3.41 6.00
CA TRP A 226 3.57 -3.73 4.59
C TRP A 226 4.97 -3.31 4.10
N GLY A 227 5.45 -2.16 4.55
CA GLY A 227 6.76 -1.63 4.17
C GLY A 227 6.84 -1.17 2.71
N ALA A 228 8.04 -1.26 2.13
CA ALA A 228 8.29 -0.93 0.73
C ALA A 228 8.99 -2.12 0.07
N GLN A 229 8.41 -2.64 -1.02
CA GLN A 229 8.90 -3.84 -1.66
C GLN A 229 8.80 -3.75 -3.18
N TRP A 230 9.75 -4.37 -3.87
CA TRP A 230 9.72 -4.48 -5.32
C TRP A 230 8.95 -5.72 -5.73
N LEU A 231 7.82 -5.54 -6.41
CA LEU A 231 6.93 -6.61 -6.80
C LEU A 231 6.68 -6.61 -8.31
N ASN A 232 6.43 -7.80 -8.86
CA ASN A 232 5.96 -7.98 -10.22
C ASN A 232 4.43 -7.87 -10.23
N VAL A 233 3.93 -6.77 -10.79
CA VAL A 233 2.50 -6.45 -10.82
C VAL A 233 1.92 -6.80 -12.18
N THR A 234 0.84 -7.56 -12.19
CA THR A 234 0.13 -7.94 -13.41
C THR A 234 -0.92 -6.89 -13.75
N VAL A 235 -0.92 -6.42 -14.99
CA VAL A 235 -1.90 -5.47 -15.54
C VAL A 235 -2.93 -6.26 -16.34
N TRP A 236 -4.20 -5.95 -16.14
CA TRP A 236 -5.33 -6.61 -16.78
C TRP A 236 -6.15 -5.64 -17.63
N ASP A 237 -6.68 -6.15 -18.74
CA ASP A 237 -7.72 -5.49 -19.55
C ASP A 237 -9.00 -6.34 -19.52
N TYR A 238 -10.14 -5.71 -19.74
CA TYR A 238 -11.39 -6.44 -19.98
C TYR A 238 -11.30 -7.22 -21.29
N ALA A 239 -11.91 -8.40 -21.30
CA ALA A 239 -11.88 -9.36 -22.42
C ALA A 239 -13.21 -9.45 -23.17
N ASP A 240 -14.17 -8.58 -22.87
CA ASP A 240 -15.48 -8.46 -23.52
C ASP A 240 -15.54 -7.37 -24.61
#